data_AF-B9TIN4-F1
#
_entry.id   AF-B9TIN4-F1
#
_cell.length_a   1.000
_cell.length_b   1.000
_cell.length_c   1.000
_cell.angle_alpha   90.00
_cell.angle_beta   90.00
_cell.angle_gamma   90.00
#
_symmetry.space_group_name_H-M   'P 1'
#
loop_
_entity.id
_entity.type
_entity.pdbx_description
1 polymer ?
#
loop_
_entity_poly.entity_id
_entity_poly.type
_entity_poly.pdbx_seq_one_letter_code
_entity_poly.pdbx_strand_id
1 'polypeptide(L)'
;MVYGDGDGKLFLGFTGAVDVIAHELTHGVTQYAVPGGLVYEDQSGALNESISDVFGSIVKQWTLKQNVEQADWLVGAGIMAPSVGKALRSMADPGNQKLTWSGDDQPKTMAGYVENGDVHTNSGIPNHAFYAAAIALKGNSWDKAGPIWYKALSLLTANATFADMAKATAQAAALLYGADSAEQHAVQAAWKVVGVE
;
A
#
# COMPACT_ATOMS: atom_id res chain seq x y z
N MET A 1 -12.50 -6.13 14.21
CA MET A 1 -13.03 -5.57 12.95
C MET A 1 -14.37 -4.93 13.25
N VAL A 2 -14.49 -3.62 13.03
CA VAL A 2 -15.71 -2.84 13.27
C VAL A 2 -15.92 -1.96 12.05
N TYR A 3 -17.15 -1.90 11.54
CA TYR A 3 -17.48 -1.10 10.36
C TYR A 3 -18.67 -0.21 10.65
N GLY A 4 -18.54 1.07 10.29
CA GLY A 4 -19.68 1.99 10.28
C GLY A 4 -20.51 1.82 9.01
N ASP A 5 -21.81 2.03 9.13
CA ASP A 5 -22.75 2.03 7.99
C ASP A 5 -22.63 3.30 7.13
N GLY A 6 -21.86 4.30 7.57
CA GLY A 6 -21.81 5.62 6.94
C GLY A 6 -23.02 6.48 7.30
N ASP A 7 -23.01 7.73 6.85
CA ASP A 7 -24.08 8.71 7.10
C ASP A 7 -24.97 8.94 5.86
N GLY A 8 -24.67 8.25 4.76
CA GLY A 8 -25.34 8.39 3.46
C GLY A 8 -25.04 9.72 2.74
N LYS A 9 -24.17 10.57 3.30
CA LYS A 9 -23.84 11.91 2.76
C LYS A 9 -22.38 12.03 2.40
N LEU A 10 -21.49 11.62 3.30
CA LEU A 10 -20.06 11.52 3.08
C LEU A 10 -19.68 10.09 2.69
N PHE A 11 -20.16 9.12 3.48
CA PHE A 11 -19.89 7.70 3.29
C PHE A 11 -21.20 6.91 3.16
N LEU A 12 -21.21 5.96 2.23
CA LEU A 12 -22.34 5.07 1.93
C LEU A 12 -22.31 3.78 2.77
N GLY A 13 -21.12 3.38 3.23
CA GLY A 13 -20.88 2.19 4.06
C GLY A 13 -19.52 1.57 3.83
N PHE A 14 -18.78 1.26 4.90
CA PHE A 14 -17.38 0.82 4.81
C PHE A 14 -17.20 -0.64 4.40
N THR A 15 -18.28 -1.45 4.43
CA THR A 15 -18.29 -2.82 3.92
C THR A 15 -18.55 -2.91 2.42
N GLY A 16 -18.82 -1.78 1.75
CA GLY A 16 -19.08 -1.72 0.31
C GLY A 16 -17.85 -1.95 -0.57
N ALA A 17 -16.64 -1.93 0.01
CA ALA A 17 -15.38 -2.09 -0.71
C ALA A 17 -14.54 -3.22 -0.09
N VAL A 18 -14.25 -4.25 -0.89
CA VAL A 18 -13.52 -5.46 -0.42
C VAL A 18 -12.08 -5.15 0.01
N ASP A 19 -11.46 -4.17 -0.64
CA ASP A 19 -10.14 -3.64 -0.30
C ASP A 19 -10.13 -2.95 1.07
N VAL A 20 -11.20 -2.25 1.46
CA VAL A 20 -11.33 -1.70 2.83
C VAL A 20 -11.43 -2.85 3.83
N ILE A 21 -12.19 -3.90 3.51
CA ILE A 21 -12.32 -5.05 4.41
C ILE A 21 -10.96 -5.74 4.61
N ALA A 22 -10.25 -5.97 3.52
CA ALA A 22 -8.94 -6.60 3.54
C ALA A 22 -7.86 -5.70 4.17
N HIS A 23 -7.96 -4.38 4.01
CA HIS A 23 -7.09 -3.41 4.68
C HIS A 23 -7.18 -3.56 6.21
N GLU A 24 -8.39 -3.53 6.77
CA GLU A 24 -8.58 -3.68 8.23
C GLU A 24 -8.09 -5.04 8.77
N LEU A 25 -8.30 -6.13 8.00
CA LEU A 25 -7.75 -7.45 8.35
C LEU A 25 -6.21 -7.45 8.34
N THR A 26 -5.62 -6.71 7.41
CA THR A 26 -4.18 -6.68 7.21
C THR A 26 -3.44 -5.99 8.35
N HIS A 27 -4.05 -5.04 9.07
CA HIS A 27 -3.45 -4.54 10.32
C HIS A 27 -3.15 -5.67 11.31
N GLY A 28 -4.05 -6.66 11.41
CA GLY A 28 -3.82 -7.86 12.20
C GLY A 28 -2.64 -8.68 11.67
N VAL A 29 -2.51 -8.83 10.35
CA VAL A 29 -1.35 -9.49 9.74
C VAL A 29 -0.06 -8.75 10.09
N THR A 30 0.00 -7.43 9.91
CA THR A 30 1.16 -6.59 10.23
C THR A 30 1.57 -6.73 11.70
N GLN A 31 0.59 -6.69 12.62
CA GLN A 31 0.84 -6.82 14.06
C GLN A 31 1.53 -8.12 14.45
N TYR A 32 1.26 -9.23 13.75
CA TYR A 32 1.79 -10.56 14.09
C TYR A 32 2.92 -11.04 13.17
N ALA A 33 3.03 -10.53 11.95
CA ALA A 33 4.06 -10.91 10.98
C ALA A 33 5.34 -10.08 11.11
N VAL A 34 5.23 -8.83 11.57
CA VAL A 34 6.40 -8.00 11.92
C VAL A 34 6.78 -8.28 13.37
N PRO A 35 8.04 -8.66 13.67
CA PRO A 35 8.50 -8.82 15.06
C PRO A 35 8.25 -7.55 15.89
N GLY A 36 7.34 -7.64 16.86
CA GLY A 36 6.92 -6.53 17.71
C GLY A 36 5.76 -5.67 17.16
N GLY A 37 5.36 -5.87 15.90
CA GLY A 37 4.37 -5.03 15.20
C GLY A 37 4.93 -3.64 14.88
N LEU A 38 4.51 -3.03 13.77
CA LEU A 38 4.90 -1.67 13.43
C LEU A 38 4.23 -0.67 14.39
N VAL A 39 5.02 0.22 15.00
CA VAL A 39 4.50 1.34 15.79
C VAL A 39 3.72 2.26 14.85
N TYR A 40 2.54 2.66 15.28
CA TYR A 40 1.60 3.43 14.46
C TYR A 40 1.88 4.94 14.52
N GLU A 41 3.12 5.30 14.20
CA GLU A 41 3.62 6.67 14.17
C GLU A 41 4.68 6.83 13.08
N ASP A 42 4.85 8.05 12.58
CA ASP A 42 5.84 8.42 11.56
C ASP A 42 5.92 7.41 10.39
N GLN A 43 7.12 6.98 10.00
CA GLN A 43 7.32 6.07 8.87
C GLN A 43 6.84 4.65 9.16
N SER A 44 6.98 4.16 10.40
CA SER A 44 6.47 2.83 10.76
C SER A 44 4.96 2.76 10.67
N GLY A 45 4.26 3.83 11.05
CA GLY A 45 2.81 3.93 10.92
C GLY A 45 2.38 4.07 9.45
N ALA A 46 3.08 4.90 8.68
CA ALA A 46 2.83 5.01 7.25
C ALA A 46 3.10 3.70 6.48
N LEU A 47 4.08 2.89 6.92
CA LEU A 47 4.27 1.53 6.43
C LEU A 47 3.13 0.61 6.85
N ASN A 48 2.64 0.72 8.09
CA ASN A 48 1.50 -0.07 8.58
C ASN A 48 0.26 0.16 7.69
N GLU A 49 -0.08 1.43 7.43
CA GLU A 49 -1.13 1.83 6.50
C GLU A 49 -0.90 1.32 5.07
N SER A 50 0.32 1.51 4.56
CA SER A 50 0.64 1.10 3.20
C SER A 50 0.58 -0.42 3.02
N ILE A 51 1.03 -1.20 3.99
CA ILE A 51 0.93 -2.66 3.96
C ILE A 51 -0.54 -3.08 3.89
N SER A 52 -1.41 -2.42 4.67
CA SER A 52 -2.86 -2.64 4.61
C SER A 52 -3.47 -2.29 3.26
N ASP A 53 -3.08 -1.17 2.65
CA ASP A 53 -3.49 -0.80 1.28
C ASP A 53 -2.99 -1.80 0.22
N VAL A 54 -1.74 -2.25 0.33
CA VAL A 54 -1.11 -3.23 -0.56
C VAL A 54 -1.90 -4.53 -0.59
N PHE A 55 -2.14 -5.14 0.57
CA PHE A 55 -2.86 -6.41 0.62
C PHE A 55 -4.36 -6.24 0.36
N GLY A 56 -4.95 -5.09 0.73
CA GLY A 56 -6.30 -4.73 0.32
C GLY A 56 -6.47 -4.70 -1.20
N SER A 57 -5.55 -4.03 -1.89
CA SER A 57 -5.51 -3.95 -3.36
C SER A 57 -5.29 -5.33 -3.99
N ILE A 58 -4.34 -6.13 -3.48
CA ILE A 58 -4.11 -7.50 -3.96
C ILE A 58 -5.39 -8.35 -3.85
N VAL A 59 -6.10 -8.30 -2.72
CA VAL A 59 -7.34 -9.07 -2.50
C VAL A 59 -8.43 -8.63 -3.48
N LYS A 60 -8.58 -7.32 -3.71
CA LYS A 60 -9.52 -6.78 -4.70
C LYS A 60 -9.20 -7.27 -6.11
N GLN A 61 -7.93 -7.15 -6.52
CA GLN A 61 -7.47 -7.63 -7.83
C GLN A 61 -7.71 -9.15 -7.99
N TRP A 62 -7.39 -9.94 -6.96
CA TRP A 62 -7.60 -11.39 -6.96
C TRP A 62 -9.08 -11.77 -7.04
N THR A 63 -9.95 -11.01 -6.38
CA THR A 63 -11.40 -11.19 -6.40
C THR A 63 -11.97 -10.90 -7.79
N LEU A 64 -11.50 -9.83 -8.42
CA LEU A 64 -11.94 -9.38 -9.74
C LEU A 64 -11.22 -10.06 -10.91
N LYS A 65 -10.21 -10.92 -10.63
CA LYS A 65 -9.36 -11.58 -11.62
C LYS A 65 -8.66 -10.58 -12.55
N GLN A 66 -8.14 -9.50 -11.96
CA GLN A 66 -7.43 -8.43 -12.67
C GLN A 66 -5.92 -8.59 -12.51
N ASN A 67 -5.19 -8.40 -13.60
CA ASN A 67 -3.74 -8.24 -13.55
C ASN A 67 -3.37 -6.79 -13.17
N VAL A 68 -2.07 -6.52 -13.02
CA VAL A 68 -1.58 -5.19 -12.57
C VAL A 68 -1.92 -4.06 -13.54
N GLU A 69 -2.11 -4.34 -14.82
CA GLU A 69 -2.47 -3.36 -15.85
C GLU A 69 -3.99 -3.06 -15.89
N GLN A 70 -4.82 -3.98 -15.37
CA GLN A 70 -6.28 -3.84 -15.32
C GLN A 70 -6.79 -3.27 -13.98
N ALA A 71 -6.00 -3.42 -12.92
CA ALA A 71 -6.35 -2.96 -11.58
C ALA A 71 -6.54 -1.44 -11.53
N ASP A 72 -7.51 -0.97 -10.75
CA ASP A 72 -7.76 0.47 -10.59
C ASP A 72 -6.72 1.17 -9.69
N TRP A 73 -6.07 0.42 -8.81
CA TRP A 73 -5.12 0.92 -7.81
C TRP A 73 -5.72 1.97 -6.87
N LEU A 74 -7.05 1.96 -6.70
CA LEU A 74 -7.79 2.87 -5.83
C LEU A 74 -8.20 2.15 -4.54
N VAL A 75 -8.01 2.83 -3.40
CA VAL A 75 -8.41 2.34 -2.09
C VAL A 75 -9.73 2.97 -1.67
N GLY A 76 -10.69 2.14 -1.28
CA GLY A 76 -12.01 2.59 -0.85
C GLY A 76 -12.87 3.11 -2.01
N ALA A 77 -12.67 2.60 -3.22
CA ALA A 77 -13.51 2.97 -4.34
C ALA A 77 -14.98 2.58 -4.08
N GLY A 78 -15.90 3.54 -4.17
CA GLY A 78 -17.34 3.31 -4.01
C GLY A 78 -17.89 3.37 -2.58
N ILE A 79 -17.06 3.62 -1.55
CA ILE A 79 -17.57 3.83 -0.17
C ILE A 79 -18.01 5.27 0.09
N MET A 80 -17.57 6.22 -0.74
CA MET A 80 -17.92 7.63 -0.62
C MET A 80 -19.16 7.96 -1.45
N ALA A 81 -19.93 8.94 -1.01
CA ALA A 81 -20.99 9.49 -1.85
C ALA A 81 -20.39 10.10 -3.13
N PRO A 82 -21.02 9.93 -4.32
CA PRO A 82 -20.44 10.41 -5.58
C PRO A 82 -20.12 11.90 -5.63
N SER A 83 -20.81 12.73 -4.84
CA SER A 83 -20.56 14.16 -4.72
C SER A 83 -19.30 14.52 -3.93
N VAL A 84 -18.71 13.58 -3.20
CA VAL A 84 -17.56 13.79 -2.31
C VAL A 84 -16.26 13.36 -2.98
N GLY A 85 -16.26 12.20 -3.63
CA GLY A 85 -15.06 11.65 -4.24
C GLY A 85 -15.31 10.25 -4.78
N LYS A 86 -14.31 9.71 -5.50
CA LYS A 86 -14.40 8.37 -6.07
C LYS A 86 -13.75 7.29 -5.20
N ALA A 87 -12.72 7.67 -4.46
CA ALA A 87 -11.89 6.81 -3.61
C ALA A 87 -11.19 7.64 -2.53
N LEU A 88 -10.69 6.98 -1.49
CA LEU A 88 -9.92 7.63 -0.42
C LEU A 88 -8.50 7.95 -0.87
N ARG A 89 -7.84 6.99 -1.54
CA ARG A 89 -6.43 7.06 -1.93
C ARG A 89 -6.21 6.42 -3.30
N SER A 90 -5.11 6.80 -3.93
CA SER A 90 -4.62 6.20 -5.18
C SER A 90 -3.20 5.71 -4.98
N MET A 91 -2.96 4.41 -5.10
CA MET A 91 -1.60 3.84 -5.02
C MET A 91 -0.77 4.19 -6.26
N ALA A 92 -1.42 4.28 -7.42
CA ALA A 92 -0.75 4.62 -8.68
C ALA A 92 -0.43 6.12 -8.81
N ASP A 93 -1.21 6.98 -8.16
CA ASP A 93 -1.05 8.43 -8.22
C ASP A 93 -1.50 9.11 -6.91
N PRO A 94 -0.73 8.97 -5.81
CA PRO A 94 -1.08 9.56 -4.52
C PRO A 94 -1.28 11.08 -4.61
N GLY A 95 -2.29 11.60 -3.93
CA GLY A 95 -2.65 13.03 -3.97
C GLY A 95 -3.47 13.44 -5.20
N ASN A 96 -3.83 12.53 -6.10
CA ASN A 96 -4.61 12.88 -7.29
C ASN A 96 -6.12 12.97 -6.99
N GLN A 97 -6.53 14.17 -6.60
CA GLN A 97 -7.92 14.51 -6.27
C GLN A 97 -8.93 14.32 -7.42
N LYS A 98 -8.50 14.13 -8.68
CA LYS A 98 -9.42 13.76 -9.79
C LYS A 98 -9.84 12.29 -9.74
N LEU A 99 -9.01 11.46 -9.11
CA LEU A 99 -9.21 10.02 -8.91
C LEU A 99 -9.75 9.71 -7.51
N THR A 100 -9.54 10.60 -6.55
CA THR A 100 -9.89 10.40 -5.14
C THR A 100 -10.92 11.44 -4.67
N TRP A 101 -10.78 11.97 -3.45
CA TRP A 101 -11.60 13.02 -2.87
C TRP A 101 -10.79 14.31 -2.75
N SER A 102 -11.45 15.45 -2.54
CA SER A 102 -10.78 16.76 -2.57
C SER A 102 -9.77 17.01 -1.44
N GLY A 103 -9.71 16.14 -0.44
CA GLY A 103 -8.76 16.23 0.67
C GLY A 103 -7.59 15.26 0.58
N ASP A 104 -7.46 14.49 -0.51
CA ASP A 104 -6.27 13.68 -0.74
C ASP A 104 -5.06 14.59 -0.99
N ASP A 105 -4.15 14.61 -0.04
CA ASP A 105 -2.91 15.40 0.00
C ASP A 105 -1.65 14.54 0.07
N GLN A 106 -1.78 13.24 -0.22
CA GLN A 106 -0.69 12.29 -0.05
C GLN A 106 0.51 12.61 -0.95
N PRO A 107 1.74 12.71 -0.41
CA PRO A 107 2.93 12.79 -1.24
C PRO A 107 3.17 11.47 -1.97
N LYS A 108 3.56 11.59 -3.25
CA LYS A 108 3.98 10.46 -4.08
C LYS A 108 5.43 10.02 -3.85
N THR A 109 6.28 10.93 -3.40
CA THR A 109 7.74 10.71 -3.24
C THR A 109 8.26 11.35 -1.96
N MET A 110 9.43 10.93 -1.51
CA MET A 110 10.12 11.50 -0.34
C MET A 110 10.38 13.01 -0.44
N ALA A 111 10.42 13.60 -1.65
CA ALA A 111 10.53 15.04 -1.81
C ALA A 111 9.33 15.81 -1.24
N GLY A 112 8.17 15.16 -1.11
CA GLY A 112 6.96 15.71 -0.49
C GLY A 112 6.66 15.16 0.90
N TYR A 113 7.58 14.40 1.51
CA TYR A 113 7.36 13.81 2.82
C TYR A 113 6.96 14.87 3.86
N VAL A 114 5.92 14.58 4.65
CA VAL A 114 5.41 15.48 5.68
C VAL A 114 5.93 15.04 7.05
N GLU A 115 6.83 15.81 7.64
CA GLU A 115 7.35 15.53 8.99
C GLU A 115 6.25 15.63 10.04
N ASN A 116 6.15 14.64 10.93
CA ASN A 116 5.03 14.47 11.88
C ASN A 116 3.64 14.42 11.20
N GLY A 117 3.59 14.08 9.91
CA GLY A 117 2.35 13.93 9.17
C GLY A 117 1.55 12.74 9.65
N ASP A 118 0.23 12.77 9.41
CA ASP A 118 -0.62 11.60 9.65
C ASP A 118 -0.10 10.40 8.86
N VAL A 119 -0.20 9.21 9.45
CA VAL A 119 0.30 7.97 8.86
C VAL A 119 -0.36 7.66 7.52
N HIS A 120 -1.63 8.04 7.34
CA HIS A 120 -2.34 7.91 6.08
C HIS A 120 -1.81 8.90 5.03
N THR A 121 -1.30 10.07 5.40
CA THR A 121 -0.73 11.03 4.44
C THR A 121 0.51 10.43 3.79
N ASN A 122 1.50 10.05 4.61
CA ASN A 122 2.80 9.59 4.09
C ASN A 122 2.77 8.16 3.52
N SER A 123 1.70 7.38 3.72
CA SER A 123 1.56 6.03 3.14
C SER A 123 1.50 6.02 1.61
N GLY A 124 1.21 7.17 0.98
CA GLY A 124 1.26 7.35 -0.48
C GLY A 124 2.62 6.99 -1.09
N ILE A 125 3.72 7.28 -0.38
CA ILE A 125 5.09 7.01 -0.83
C ILE A 125 5.34 5.50 -0.98
N PRO A 126 5.23 4.66 0.07
CA PRO A 126 5.37 3.21 -0.05
C PRO A 126 4.24 2.56 -0.89
N ASN A 127 3.04 3.13 -0.96
CA ASN A 127 1.99 2.67 -1.87
C ASN A 127 2.44 2.78 -3.33
N HIS A 128 3.03 3.92 -3.70
CA HIS A 128 3.52 4.14 -5.06
C HIS A 128 4.73 3.26 -5.39
N ALA A 129 5.59 2.97 -4.40
CA ALA A 129 6.67 2.00 -4.56
C ALA A 129 6.13 0.59 -4.86
N PHE A 130 5.12 0.12 -4.14
CA PHE A 130 4.50 -1.18 -4.44
C PHE A 130 3.87 -1.21 -5.84
N TYR A 131 3.11 -0.18 -6.20
CA TYR A 131 2.54 -0.06 -7.55
C TYR A 131 3.63 -0.16 -8.63
N ALA A 132 4.70 0.63 -8.50
CA ALA A 132 5.81 0.62 -9.47
C ALA A 132 6.48 -0.76 -9.57
N ALA A 133 6.70 -1.43 -8.44
CA ALA A 133 7.25 -2.80 -8.42
C ALA A 133 6.31 -3.80 -9.10
N ALA A 134 5.01 -3.75 -8.79
CA ALA A 134 4.02 -4.65 -9.37
C ALA A 134 3.92 -4.47 -10.90
N ILE A 135 3.90 -3.23 -11.39
CA ILE A 135 3.91 -2.91 -12.83
C ILE A 135 5.19 -3.42 -13.50
N ALA A 136 6.36 -3.22 -12.88
CA ALA A 136 7.63 -3.69 -13.43
C ALA A 136 7.69 -5.23 -13.53
N LEU A 137 7.13 -5.92 -12.53
CA LEU A 137 7.07 -7.37 -12.45
C LEU A 137 6.02 -8.01 -13.38
N LYS A 138 5.00 -7.24 -13.78
CA LYS A 138 3.89 -7.63 -14.68
C LYS A 138 3.05 -8.79 -14.13
N GLY A 139 2.00 -9.15 -14.86
CA GLY A 139 1.14 -10.27 -14.49
C GLY A 139 0.26 -9.94 -13.31
N ASN A 140 0.01 -10.89 -12.41
CA ASN A 140 -0.80 -10.60 -11.23
C ASN A 140 0.06 -10.12 -10.06
N SER A 141 -0.44 -9.15 -9.31
CA SER A 141 0.26 -8.61 -8.14
C SER A 141 0.58 -9.69 -7.09
N TRP A 142 -0.27 -10.71 -6.95
CA TRP A 142 -0.09 -11.82 -6.01
C TRP A 142 0.91 -12.90 -6.46
N ASP A 143 1.40 -12.87 -7.71
CA ASP A 143 2.34 -13.91 -8.20
C ASP A 143 3.79 -13.64 -7.75
N LYS A 144 4.18 -12.36 -7.68
CA LYS A 144 5.56 -11.95 -7.33
C LYS A 144 5.63 -10.81 -6.31
N ALA A 145 5.03 -9.66 -6.62
CA ALA A 145 5.12 -8.47 -5.76
C ALA A 145 4.55 -8.73 -4.36
N GLY A 146 3.37 -9.35 -4.27
CA GLY A 146 2.72 -9.72 -3.01
C GLY A 146 3.57 -10.67 -2.15
N PRO A 147 4.06 -11.81 -2.67
CA PRO A 147 4.98 -12.69 -1.94
C PRO A 147 6.25 -11.99 -1.43
N ILE A 148 6.83 -11.09 -2.23
CA ILE A 148 8.00 -10.29 -1.81
C ILE A 148 7.65 -9.39 -0.62
N TRP A 149 6.57 -8.61 -0.73
CA TRP A 149 6.11 -7.72 0.35
C TRP A 149 5.77 -8.50 1.61
N TYR A 150 5.09 -9.64 1.48
CA TYR A 150 4.73 -10.48 2.62
C TYR A 150 5.96 -11.06 3.31
N LYS A 151 6.94 -11.56 2.54
CA LYS A 151 8.19 -12.09 3.08
C LYS A 151 9.02 -11.02 3.79
N ALA A 152 8.97 -9.77 3.29
CA ALA A 152 9.66 -8.64 3.89
C ALA A 152 9.20 -8.33 5.32
N LEU A 153 7.94 -8.60 5.67
CA LEU A 153 7.39 -8.29 7.01
C LEU A 153 8.22 -8.90 8.14
N SER A 154 8.65 -10.16 7.99
CA SER A 154 9.48 -10.85 8.99
C SER A 154 10.91 -10.30 9.15
N LEU A 155 11.32 -9.40 8.26
CA LEU A 155 12.65 -8.77 8.25
C LEU A 155 12.63 -7.36 8.85
N LEU A 156 11.44 -6.83 9.19
CA LEU A 156 11.27 -5.51 9.77
C LEU A 156 11.41 -5.53 11.30
N THR A 157 11.48 -4.33 11.87
CA THR A 157 11.36 -4.09 13.31
C THR A 157 10.22 -3.10 13.56
N ALA A 158 9.82 -2.94 14.82
CA ALA A 158 8.69 -2.09 15.19
C ALA A 158 8.79 -0.64 14.71
N ASN A 159 9.99 -0.06 14.68
CA ASN A 159 10.23 1.33 14.26
C ASN A 159 10.80 1.41 12.83
N ALA A 160 10.46 0.45 11.96
CA ALA A 160 11.00 0.40 10.60
C ALA A 160 10.72 1.69 9.82
N THR A 161 11.74 2.14 9.11
CA THR A 161 11.68 3.27 8.17
C THR A 161 11.35 2.79 6.76
N PHE A 162 11.06 3.72 5.84
CA PHE A 162 10.89 3.39 4.42
C PHE A 162 12.15 2.74 3.83
N ALA A 163 13.35 3.18 4.25
CA ALA A 163 14.61 2.56 3.85
C ALA A 163 14.73 1.12 4.37
N ASP A 164 14.26 0.84 5.58
CA ASP A 164 14.22 -0.54 6.11
C ASP A 164 13.29 -1.43 5.28
N MET A 165 12.13 -0.91 4.87
CA MET A 165 11.21 -1.65 3.99
C MET A 165 11.79 -1.85 2.58
N ALA A 166 12.50 -0.86 2.02
CA ALA A 166 13.19 -0.99 0.75
C ALA A 166 14.25 -2.10 0.80
N LYS A 167 15.07 -2.11 1.85
CA LYS A 167 16.06 -3.17 2.09
C LYS A 167 15.41 -4.53 2.31
N ALA A 168 14.35 -4.60 3.12
CA ALA A 168 13.65 -5.83 3.44
C ALA A 168 12.99 -6.45 2.22
N THR A 169 12.36 -5.65 1.36
CA THR A 169 11.74 -6.14 0.11
C THR A 169 12.79 -6.58 -0.91
N ALA A 170 13.92 -5.87 -1.04
CA ALA A 170 15.03 -6.32 -1.89
C ALA A 170 15.64 -7.64 -1.39
N GLN A 171 15.84 -7.78 -0.07
CA GLN A 171 16.31 -9.03 0.54
C GLN A 171 15.30 -10.17 0.38
N ALA A 172 14.01 -9.90 0.55
CA ALA A 172 12.95 -10.87 0.33
C ALA A 172 12.91 -11.37 -1.11
N ALA A 173 13.06 -10.47 -2.09
CA ALA A 173 13.16 -10.84 -3.50
C ALA A 173 14.38 -11.73 -3.76
N ALA A 174 15.54 -11.41 -3.20
CA ALA A 174 16.74 -12.25 -3.30
C ALA A 174 16.54 -13.65 -2.68
N LEU A 175 15.86 -13.73 -1.55
CA LEU A 175 15.57 -15.01 -0.88
C LEU A 175 14.58 -15.89 -1.68
N LEU A 176 13.65 -15.28 -2.40
CA LEU A 176 12.62 -16.01 -3.16
C LEU A 176 13.05 -16.37 -4.58
N TYR A 177 13.82 -15.49 -5.23
CA TYR A 177 14.13 -15.58 -6.67
C TYR A 177 15.63 -15.64 -6.98
N GLY A 178 16.49 -15.51 -5.96
CA GLY A 178 17.95 -15.48 -6.09
C GLY A 178 18.51 -14.06 -6.06
N ALA A 179 19.76 -13.93 -5.60
CA ALA A 179 20.50 -12.68 -5.64
C ALA A 179 20.72 -12.22 -7.10
N ASP A 180 20.66 -10.91 -7.33
CA ASP A 180 20.77 -10.27 -8.65
C ASP A 180 19.68 -10.72 -9.64
N SER A 181 18.53 -11.17 -9.12
CA SER A 181 17.36 -11.51 -9.93
C SER A 181 16.68 -10.26 -10.50
N ALA A 182 15.94 -10.45 -11.60
CA ALA A 182 15.11 -9.41 -12.18
C ALA A 182 14.10 -8.87 -11.16
N GLU A 183 13.57 -9.72 -10.28
CA GLU A 183 12.66 -9.36 -9.21
C GLU A 183 13.31 -8.43 -8.19
N GLN A 184 14.52 -8.75 -7.74
CA GLN A 184 15.27 -7.91 -6.81
C GLN A 184 15.54 -6.53 -7.43
N HIS A 185 15.99 -6.49 -8.68
CA HIS A 185 16.26 -5.23 -9.38
C HIS A 185 14.99 -4.40 -9.60
N ALA A 186 13.85 -5.03 -9.93
CA ALA A 186 12.57 -4.34 -10.08
C ALA A 186 12.12 -3.66 -8.77
N VAL A 187 12.25 -4.36 -7.65
CA VAL A 187 11.92 -3.82 -6.32
C VAL A 187 12.84 -2.64 -5.96
N GLN A 188 14.15 -2.80 -6.15
CA GLN A 188 15.11 -1.72 -5.90
C GLN A 188 14.82 -0.48 -6.77
N ALA A 189 14.50 -0.68 -8.05
CA ALA A 189 14.14 0.41 -8.95
C ALA A 189 12.85 1.11 -8.51
N ALA A 190 11.85 0.36 -8.03
CA ALA A 190 10.59 0.91 -7.57
C ALA A 190 10.72 1.80 -6.33
N TRP A 191 11.55 1.44 -5.36
CA TRP A 191 11.84 2.32 -4.22
C TRP A 191 12.59 3.60 -4.63
N LYS A 192 13.49 3.51 -5.62
CA LYS A 192 14.16 4.70 -6.18
C LYS A 192 13.19 5.66 -6.86
N VAL A 193 12.13 5.17 -7.51
CA VAL A 193 11.07 6.03 -8.11
C VAL A 193 10.44 6.95 -7.07
N VAL A 194 10.35 6.51 -5.82
CA VAL A 194 9.76 7.30 -4.73
C VAL A 194 10.80 8.03 -3.88
N GLY A 195 12.09 7.98 -4.27
CA GLY A 195 13.18 8.66 -3.56
C GLY A 195 13.63 7.98 -2.27
N VAL A 196 13.48 6.65 -2.19
CA VAL A 196 13.97 5.83 -1.07
C VAL A 196 15.10 4.92 -1.56
N GLU A 197 16.22 4.89 -0.84
CA GLU A 197 17.42 4.09 -1.15
C GLU A 197 17.66 2.96 -0.14
#